data_AF-A0A844WAK7-F1
#
_entry.id   AF-A0A844WAK7-F1
#
_cell.length_a   1.000
_cell.length_b   1.000
_cell.length_c   1.000
_cell.angle_alpha   90.00
_cell.angle_beta   90.00
_cell.angle_gamma   90.00
#
_symmetry.space_group_name_H-M   'P 1'
#
loop_
_entity.id
_entity.type
_entity.pdbx_description
1 polymer ?
#
loop_
_entity_poly.entity_id
_entity_poly.type
_entity_poly.pdbx_seq_one_letter_code
_entity_poly.pdbx_strand_id
1 'polypeptide(L)' 'MGLILWILIGAAAGWFATRMLEVRTTPLQTVLIGMAGALVGGLIVKTVLAVLGVLAGIIGAIGGAVLVLWLWDRYAR' A
#
# COMPACT_ATOMS: atom_id res chain seq x y z
N MET A 1 -0.57 5.03 16.99
CA MET A 1 -0.30 6.14 16.04
C MET A 1 -1.65 6.70 15.62
N GLY A 2 -2.04 7.80 16.25
CA GLY A 2 -3.44 8.15 16.50
C GLY A 2 -4.19 8.74 15.32
N LEU A 3 -5.51 8.54 15.34
CA LEU A 3 -6.54 9.05 14.44
C LEU A 3 -6.29 10.45 13.85
N ILE A 4 -5.69 11.34 14.65
CA ILE A 4 -5.34 12.72 14.30
C ILE A 4 -4.41 12.78 13.07
N LEU A 5 -3.41 11.91 12.98
CA LEU A 5 -2.50 11.87 11.83
C LEU A 5 -3.25 11.45 10.56
N TRP A 6 -4.17 10.50 10.65
CA TRP A 6 -4.99 10.07 9.52
C TRP A 6 -5.93 11.17 9.03
N ILE A 7 -6.53 11.94 9.95
CA ILE A 7 -7.35 13.10 9.61
C ILE A 7 -6.49 14.19 8.93
N LEU A 8 -5.27 14.43 9.41
CA LEU A 8 -4.37 15.42 8.83
C LEU A 8 -3.88 15.01 7.44
N ILE A 9 -3.52 13.74 7.25
CA ILE A 9 -3.12 13.16 5.95
C ILE A 9 -4.30 13.20 4.98
N GLY A 10 -5.50 12.82 5.43
CA GLY A 10 -6.72 12.89 4.64
C GLY A 10 -7.05 14.34 4.23
N ALA A 11 -7.00 15.28 5.18
CA ALA A 11 -7.23 16.70 4.91
C ALA A 11 -6.21 17.27 3.91
N ALA A 12 -4.93 16.93 4.05
CA ALA A 12 -3.87 17.33 3.11
C ALA A 12 -4.10 16.76 1.70
N ALA A 13 -4.45 15.47 1.61
CA ALA A 13 -4.76 14.80 0.34
C ALA A 13 -6.01 15.40 -0.33
N GLY A 14 -7.06 15.68 0.45
CA GLY A 14 -8.29 16.33 -0.03
C GLY A 14 -8.05 17.75 -0.52
N TRP A 15 -7.22 18.54 0.19
CA TRP A 15 -6.83 19.88 -0.24
C TRP A 15 -6.04 19.84 -1.55
N PHE A 16 -5.13 18.87 -1.69
CA PHE A 16 -4.37 18.67 -2.92
C PHE A 16 -5.27 18.29 -4.10
N ALA A 17 -6.20 17.34 -3.89
CA ALA A 17 -7.14 16.90 -4.92
C ALA A 17 -8.09 18.02 -5.39
N THR A 18 -8.63 18.79 -4.45
CA THR A 18 -9.54 19.92 -4.74
C THR A 18 -8.82 21.06 -5.45
N ARG A 19 -7.52 21.26 -5.21
CA ARG A 19 -6.66 22.18 -5.96
C ARG A 19 -6.32 21.68 -7.36
N MET A 20 -6.01 20.39 -7.53
CA MET A 20 -5.73 19.81 -8.85
C MET A 20 -6.96 19.82 -9.77
N LEU A 21 -8.16 19.69 -9.21
CA LEU A 21 -9.41 19.62 -9.97
C LEU A 21 -10.14 20.96 -10.03
N GLU A 22 -9.56 22.04 -9.49
CA GLU A 22 -10.15 23.39 -9.41
C GLU A 22 -11.56 23.44 -8.79
N VAL A 23 -11.89 22.45 -7.94
CA VAL A 23 -13.21 22.35 -7.32
C VAL A 23 -13.23 23.13 -6.01
N ARG A 24 -14.09 24.14 -5.94
CA ARG A 24 -14.33 24.91 -4.71
C ARG A 24 -15.15 24.07 -3.75
N THR A 25 -14.52 23.60 -2.68
CA THR A 25 -15.14 22.80 -1.63
C THR A 25 -14.97 23.48 -0.27
N THR A 26 -15.94 23.27 0.61
CA THR A 26 -15.84 23.73 2.00
C THR A 26 -14.84 22.88 2.79
N PRO A 27 -14.25 23.39 3.89
CA PRO A 27 -13.26 22.64 4.67
C PRO A 27 -13.73 21.24 5.09
N LEU A 28 -15.01 21.10 5.46
CA LEU A 28 -15.60 19.81 5.81
C LEU A 28 -15.65 18.86 4.61
N GLN A 29 -16.06 19.35 3.43
CA GLN A 29 -16.06 18.55 2.20
C GLN A 29 -14.65 18.10 1.80
N THR A 30 -13.65 18.97 1.95
CA THR A 30 -12.25 18.65 1.67
C THR A 30 -11.76 17.47 2.51
N VAL A 31 -12.07 17.48 3.81
CA VAL A 31 -11.72 16.38 4.72
C VAL A 31 -12.44 15.09 4.32
N LEU A 32 -13.75 15.16 4.01
CA LEU A 32 -14.53 13.99 3.60
C LEU A 32 -14.03 13.37 2.29
N ILE A 33 -13.72 14.20 1.28
CA ILE A 33 -13.12 13.76 0.02
C ILE A 33 -11.75 13.14 0.27
N GLY A 34 -10.95 13.76 1.14
CA GLY A 34 -9.66 13.24 1.57
C GLY A 34 -9.74 11.87 2.24
N MET A 35 -10.72 11.67 3.13
CA MET A 35 -10.98 10.38 3.77
C MET A 35 -11.44 9.33 2.76
N ALA A 36 -12.36 9.68 1.85
CA ALA A 36 -12.81 8.78 0.79
C ALA A 36 -11.63 8.37 -0.13
N GLY A 37 -10.80 9.33 -0.51
CA GLY A 37 -9.59 9.10 -1.29
C GLY A 37 -8.58 8.22 -0.56
N ALA A 38 -8.41 8.38 0.75
CA ALA A 38 -7.52 7.55 1.56
C ALA A 38 -8.02 6.09 1.66
N LEU A 39 -9.33 5.87 1.75
CA LEU A 39 -9.92 4.53 1.72
C LEU A 39 -9.68 3.83 0.37
N VAL A 40 -9.93 4.54 -0.73
CA VAL A 40 -9.74 4.01 -2.09
C VAL A 40 -8.26 3.78 -2.38
N GLY A 41 -7.40 4.75 -2.08
CA GLY A 41 -5.95 4.65 -2.26
C GLY A 41 -5.35 3.53 -1.43
N GLY A 42 -5.78 3.38 -0.17
CA GLY A 42 -5.38 2.26 0.69
C GLY A 42 -5.78 0.91 0.11
N LEU A 43 -6.99 0.79 -0.45
CA LEU A 43 -7.44 -0.44 -1.10
C LEU A 43 -6.62 -0.77 -2.34
N ILE A 44 -6.35 0.23 -3.20
CA ILE A 44 -5.54 0.06 -4.42
C ILE A 44 -4.13 -0.42 -4.04
N VAL A 45 -3.48 0.28 -3.12
CA VAL A 45 -2.12 -0.08 -2.66
C VAL A 45 -2.11 -1.49 -2.08
N LYS A 46 -3.11 -1.84 -1.26
CA LYS A 46 -3.22 -3.19 -0.68
C LYS A 46 -3.35 -4.27 -1.76
N THR A 47 -4.16 -4.05 -2.78
CA THR A 47 -4.31 -4.98 -3.90
C THR A 47 -3.01 -5.14 -4.68
N VAL A 48 -2.33 -4.03 -5.00
CA VAL A 48 -1.04 -4.07 -5.69
C VAL A 48 0.00 -4.83 -4.87
N LEU A 49 0.12 -4.53 -3.58
CA LEU A 49 1.04 -5.23 -2.69
C LEU A 49 0.71 -6.71 -2.54
N ALA A 50 -0.58 -7.09 -2.54
CA ALA A 50 -0.97 -8.49 -2.49
C ALA A 50 -0.48 -9.26 -3.73
N VAL A 51 -0.67 -8.70 -4.93
CA VAL A 51 -0.19 -9.30 -6.18
C VAL A 51 1.34 -9.39 -6.19
N LEU A 52 2.03 -8.31 -5.83
CA LEU A 52 3.49 -8.31 -5.71
C LEU A 52 3.97 -9.33 -4.69
N GLY A 53 3.27 -9.48 -3.57
CA GLY A 53 3.58 -10.46 -2.53
C GLY A 53 3.47 -11.90 -3.02
N VAL A 54 2.47 -12.22 -3.84
CA VAL A 54 2.35 -13.56 -4.46
C VAL A 54 3.51 -13.82 -5.41
N LEU A 55 3.85 -12.86 -6.28
CA LEU A 55 4.97 -12.99 -7.21
C LEU A 55 6.32 -13.15 -6.48
N ALA A 56 6.56 -12.30 -5.49
CA ALA A 56 7.75 -12.37 -4.64
C ALA A 56 7.81 -13.70 -3.88
N GLY A 57 6.66 -14.21 -3.41
CA GLY A 57 6.54 -15.49 -2.72
C GLY A 57 6.95 -16.66 -3.61
N ILE A 58 6.55 -16.66 -4.88
CA ILE A 58 6.95 -17.70 -5.85
C ILE A 58 8.47 -17.70 -6.04
N ILE A 59 9.05 -16.52 -6.30
CA ILE A 59 10.49 -16.38 -6.50
C ILE A 59 11.25 -16.80 -5.23
N GLY A 60 10.78 -16.37 -4.06
CA GLY A 60 11.36 -16.73 -2.77
C GLY A 60 11.27 -18.23 -2.48
N ALA A 61 10.15 -18.88 -2.82
CA ALA A 61 9.97 -20.31 -2.64
C ALA A 61 10.90 -21.13 -3.54
N ILE A 62 11.01 -20.76 -4.83
CA ILE A 62 11.93 -21.43 -5.76
C ILE A 62 13.37 -21.23 -5.30
N GLY A 63 13.77 -20.00 -4.98
CA GLY A 63 15.11 -19.71 -4.48
C GLY A 63 15.43 -20.44 -3.17
N GLY A 64 14.47 -20.49 -2.24
CA GLY A 64 14.58 -21.23 -1.00
C GLY A 64 14.73 -22.73 -1.21
N ALA A 65 13.94 -23.33 -2.10
CA ALA A 65 14.05 -24.75 -2.44
C ALA A 65 15.42 -25.09 -3.04
N VAL A 66 15.91 -24.27 -3.97
CA VAL A 66 17.25 -24.43 -4.56
C VAL A 66 18.33 -24.37 -3.48
N LEU A 67 18.24 -23.39 -2.56
CA LEU A 67 19.21 -23.24 -1.48
C LEU A 67 19.20 -24.45 -0.52
N VAL A 68 18.01 -24.94 -0.15
CA VAL A 68 17.87 -26.15 0.68
C VAL A 68 18.46 -27.37 -0.02
N LEU A 69 18.16 -27.58 -1.30
CA LEU A 69 18.72 -28.69 -2.08
C LEU A 69 20.24 -28.60 -2.20
N TRP A 70 20.78 -27.40 -2.41
CA TRP A 70 22.21 -27.17 -2.46
C TRP A 70 22.90 -27.51 -1.13
N LEU A 71 22.33 -27.07 0.00
CA LEU A 71 22.85 -27.43 1.33
C LEU A 71 22.78 -28.95 1.57
N TRP A 72 21.67 -29.59 1.17
CA TRP A 72 21.51 -31.03 1.32
C TRP A 72 22.58 -31.80 0.54
N ASP A 73 22.78 -31.48 -0.74
CA ASP A 73 23.81 -32.13 -1.59
C ASP A 73 25.24 -31.87 -1.08
N ARG A 74 25.48 -30.72 -0.43
CA ARG A 74 26.81 -30.34 0.06
C ARG A 74 27.19 -30.97 1.41
N TYR A 75 26.22 -31.14 2.32
CA TYR A 75 26.50 -31.48 3.72
C TYR A 75 25.84 -32.79 4.20
N ALA A 76 24.73 -33.21 3.58
CA ALA A 76 23.95 -34.37 4.01
C ALA A 76 24.10 -35.59 3.09
N ARG A 77 24.87 -35.47 2.01
CA ARG A 77 25.27 -36.55 1.12
C ARG A 77 26.62 -37.13 1.53
#